data_AF-A0A1B9LAQ5-F1
#
_entry.id   AF-A0A1B9LAQ5-F1
#
_cell.length_a   1.000
_cell.length_b   1.000
_cell.length_c   1.000
_cell.angle_alpha   90.00
_cell.angle_beta   90.00
_cell.angle_gamma   90.00
#
_symmetry.space_group_name_H-M   'P 1'
#
loop_
_entity.id
_entity.type
_entity.pdbx_description
1 polymer ?
#
loop_
_entity_poly.entity_id
_entity_poly.type
_entity_poly.pdbx_seq_one_letter_code
_entity_poly.pdbx_strand_id
1 'polypeptide(L)'
;MIYELVPTELYDELTAFYHDLEKITSQHTEFCPFCKKTKFYIIRSKPTKTYRCKNCHKYFTVSTNTPFNRLMPYNWLEIIFTNRINKMSYHEIAKKLEISHEKVIRRDRAIIHYLQIHYPSLHKWYTHQKQATLIPTLAQQYKIIKAKVTDLLNEQSPTCIHCGSNETTKVGSRTCYRCKRCRHSFNTLSNTHLNRIPKPELWLQFIDLLVSGANNLQIGKTLNLHNDTVRKWRSAWYYMMKDWHCDALAIWCKNKNQ
;
A
#
# COMPACT_ATOMS: atom_id res chain seq x y z
N MET A 1 9.41 12.14 12.21
CA MET A 1 8.50 11.92 11.07
C MET A 1 8.57 10.54 10.40
N ILE A 2 9.72 9.96 10.00
CA ILE A 2 9.73 8.57 9.47
C ILE A 2 9.60 7.53 10.59
N TYR A 3 10.29 7.76 11.71
CA TYR A 3 10.20 6.90 12.90
C TYR A 3 8.76 6.71 13.38
N GLU A 4 7.87 7.68 13.19
CA GLU A 4 6.44 7.57 13.55
C GLU A 4 5.68 6.52 12.72
N LEU A 5 6.20 6.14 11.55
CA LEU A 5 5.57 5.18 10.64
C LEU A 5 6.19 3.78 10.73
N VAL A 6 7.33 3.65 11.41
CA VAL A 6 8.08 2.41 11.57
C VAL A 6 7.84 1.91 13.01
N PRO A 7 7.57 0.61 13.22
CA PRO A 7 7.55 0.02 14.55
C PRO A 7 8.84 0.32 15.33
N THR A 8 8.72 0.66 16.60
CA THR A 8 9.85 0.99 17.48
C THR A 8 10.89 -0.13 17.54
N GLU A 9 10.42 -1.37 17.41
CA GLU A 9 11.22 -2.60 17.41
C GLU A 9 12.20 -2.70 16.22
N LEU A 10 12.02 -1.86 15.19
CA LEU A 10 12.86 -1.81 14.00
C LEU A 10 13.78 -0.58 13.96
N TYR A 11 13.77 0.26 15.00
CA TYR A 11 14.54 1.51 15.00
C TYR A 11 16.05 1.28 14.91
N ASP A 12 16.57 0.21 15.50
CA ASP A 12 18.00 -0.11 15.43
C ASP A 12 18.42 -0.46 13.99
N GLU A 13 17.69 -1.36 13.33
CA GLU A 13 17.94 -1.71 11.92
C GLU A 13 17.75 -0.50 10.99
N LEU A 14 16.75 0.33 11.26
CA LEU A 14 16.48 1.55 10.48
C LEU A 14 17.62 2.58 10.62
N THR A 15 18.09 2.81 11.84
CA THR A 15 19.18 3.75 12.12
C THR A 15 20.48 3.27 11.48
N ALA A 16 20.80 1.98 11.61
CA ALA A 16 21.97 1.37 10.98
C ALA A 16 21.90 1.49 9.44
N PHE A 17 20.74 1.20 8.85
CA PHE A 17 20.54 1.35 7.41
C PHE A 17 20.73 2.80 6.93
N TYR A 18 20.20 3.79 7.65
CA TYR A 18 20.42 5.20 7.32
C TYR A 18 21.89 5.59 7.35
N HIS A 19 22.62 5.14 8.37
CA HIS A 19 24.05 5.37 8.46
C HIS A 19 24.83 4.74 7.30
N ASP A 20 24.43 3.55 6.83
CA ASP A 20 25.02 2.96 5.62
C ASP A 20 24.72 3.76 4.35
N LEU A 21 23.48 4.25 4.18
CA LEU A 21 23.11 5.13 3.07
C LEU A 21 23.89 6.45 3.08
N GLU A 22 24.14 7.01 4.27
CA GLU A 22 24.94 8.22 4.46
C GLU A 22 26.41 7.97 4.05
N LYS A 23 27.00 6.85 4.46
CA LYS A 23 28.35 6.43 4.02
C LYS A 23 28.45 6.29 2.49
N ILE A 24 27.44 5.69 1.88
CA ILE A 24 27.38 5.56 0.41
C ILE A 24 27.24 6.94 -0.25
N THR A 25 26.39 7.81 0.28
CA THR A 25 26.12 9.14 -0.27
C THR A 25 27.33 10.07 -0.15
N SER A 26 28.05 10.02 0.97
CA SER A 26 29.32 10.72 1.18
C SER A 26 30.49 10.14 0.35
N GLN A 27 30.27 8.98 -0.28
CA GLN A 27 31.26 8.25 -1.08
C GLN A 27 32.55 7.93 -0.30
N HIS A 28 32.40 7.74 1.00
CA HIS A 28 33.49 7.40 1.91
C HIS A 28 33.70 5.88 1.95
N THR A 29 34.95 5.45 1.94
CA THR A 29 35.32 4.03 2.04
C THR A 29 36.63 3.88 2.80
N GLU A 30 36.66 2.95 3.74
CA GLU A 30 37.82 2.72 4.63
C GLU A 30 38.70 1.56 4.14
N PHE A 31 38.13 0.64 3.37
CA PHE A 31 38.81 -0.58 2.91
C PHE A 31 38.38 -0.97 1.49
N CYS A 32 39.28 -1.66 0.79
CA CYS A 32 38.97 -2.25 -0.51
C CYS A 32 37.91 -3.36 -0.36
N PRO A 33 36.80 -3.33 -1.12
CA PRO A 33 35.71 -4.30 -0.99
C PRO A 33 36.10 -5.72 -1.41
N PHE A 34 37.21 -5.89 -2.14
CA PHE A 34 37.68 -7.19 -2.63
C PHE A 34 38.67 -7.89 -1.70
N CYS A 35 39.60 -7.14 -1.08
CA CYS A 35 40.68 -7.72 -0.27
C CYS A 35 40.76 -7.17 1.15
N LYS A 36 39.84 -6.27 1.53
CA LYS A 36 39.71 -5.65 2.86
C LYS A 36 40.94 -4.86 3.34
N LYS A 37 41.93 -4.61 2.48
CA LYS A 37 43.08 -3.74 2.78
C LYS A 37 42.71 -2.26 2.67
N THR A 38 43.34 -1.44 3.50
CA THR A 38 43.11 0.01 3.62
C THR A 38 43.99 0.86 2.68
N LYS A 39 44.94 0.23 1.98
CA LYS A 39 45.87 0.92 1.06
C LYS A 39 45.28 1.03 -0.35
N PHE A 40 44.75 2.19 -0.70
CA PHE A 40 44.23 2.52 -2.04
C PHE A 40 44.36 4.03 -2.31
N TYR A 41 44.12 4.45 -3.55
CA TYR A 41 44.13 5.86 -3.94
C TYR A 41 42.98 6.17 -4.90
N ILE A 42 42.55 7.43 -4.93
CA ILE A 42 41.51 7.92 -5.84
C ILE A 42 42.13 8.09 -7.23
N ILE A 43 41.47 7.55 -8.24
CA ILE A 43 41.82 7.73 -9.66
C ILE A 43 40.93 8.79 -10.32
N ARG A 44 39.68 8.87 -9.89
CA ARG A 44 38.69 9.79 -10.45
C ARG A 44 37.76 10.28 -9.35
N SER A 45 37.46 11.56 -9.33
CA SER A 45 36.57 12.18 -8.32
C SER A 45 35.16 12.48 -8.83
N LYS A 46 34.93 12.56 -10.15
CA LYS A 46 33.63 12.85 -10.77
C LYS A 46 33.26 11.81 -11.84
N PRO A 47 31.97 11.45 -11.99
CA PRO A 47 30.82 11.81 -11.15
C PRO A 47 30.80 11.06 -9.80
N THR A 48 31.59 9.98 -9.69
CA THR A 48 31.74 9.17 -8.48
C THR A 48 33.22 8.93 -8.23
N LYS A 49 33.63 8.94 -6.95
CA LYS A 49 34.97 8.56 -6.52
C LYS A 49 35.25 7.11 -6.89
N THR A 50 36.19 6.94 -7.82
CA THR A 50 36.72 5.63 -8.21
C THR A 50 38.10 5.46 -7.59
N TYR A 51 38.30 4.36 -6.88
CA TYR A 51 39.52 4.02 -6.17
C TYR A 51 40.22 2.84 -6.86
N ARG A 52 41.55 2.76 -6.72
CA ARG A 52 42.33 1.57 -7.08
C ARG A 52 43.09 1.06 -5.87
N CYS A 53 42.92 -0.23 -5.59
CA CYS A 53 43.60 -0.89 -4.50
C CYS A 53 45.10 -1.06 -4.79
N LYS A 54 45.97 -0.75 -3.83
CA LYS A 54 47.41 -0.98 -3.97
C LYS A 54 47.79 -2.46 -3.85
N ASN A 55 46.95 -3.25 -3.18
CA ASN A 55 47.23 -4.68 -2.94
C ASN A 55 46.68 -5.58 -4.04
N CYS A 56 45.39 -5.46 -4.38
CA CYS A 56 44.75 -6.35 -5.36
C CYS A 56 44.59 -5.70 -6.75
N HIS A 57 45.03 -4.45 -6.91
CA HIS A 57 44.98 -3.68 -8.16
C HIS A 57 43.61 -3.47 -8.82
N LYS A 58 42.53 -3.99 -8.22
CA LYS A 58 41.15 -3.83 -8.68
C LYS A 58 40.64 -2.41 -8.46
N TYR A 59 39.80 -1.97 -9.39
CA TYR A 59 39.05 -0.71 -9.31
C TYR A 59 37.76 -0.91 -8.53
N PHE A 60 37.38 0.07 -7.71
CA PHE A 60 36.13 0.03 -6.98
C PHE A 60 35.57 1.43 -6.72
N THR A 61 34.30 1.45 -6.33
CA THR A 61 33.58 2.61 -5.78
C THR A 61 33.06 2.23 -4.40
N VAL A 62 32.51 3.19 -3.66
CA VAL A 62 31.82 2.92 -2.39
C VAL A 62 30.68 1.89 -2.54
N SER A 63 30.04 1.85 -3.71
CA SER A 63 28.93 0.94 -4.00
C SER A 63 29.35 -0.41 -4.58
N THR A 64 30.65 -0.65 -4.76
CA THR A 64 31.14 -1.93 -5.30
C THR A 64 30.86 -3.04 -4.30
N ASN A 65 30.37 -4.19 -4.80
CA ASN A 65 29.83 -5.30 -4.01
C ASN A 65 28.56 -4.96 -3.19
N THR A 66 27.86 -3.89 -3.55
CA THR A 66 26.51 -3.61 -3.03
C THR A 66 25.49 -3.66 -4.17
N PRO A 67 24.20 -3.89 -3.88
CA PRO A 67 23.11 -3.74 -4.84
C PRO A 67 23.00 -2.33 -5.45
N PHE A 68 23.63 -1.32 -4.84
CA PHE A 68 23.62 0.07 -5.31
C PHE A 68 24.65 0.37 -6.40
N ASN A 69 25.42 -0.63 -6.83
CA ASN A 69 26.45 -0.47 -7.84
C ASN A 69 25.87 0.19 -9.12
N ARG A 70 26.50 1.29 -9.54
CA ARG A 70 26.09 2.11 -10.71
C ARG A 70 24.74 2.82 -10.59
N LEU A 71 24.15 2.94 -9.39
CA LEU A 71 22.86 3.62 -9.17
C LEU A 71 22.98 5.11 -8.79
N MET A 72 23.90 5.85 -9.42
CA MET A 72 24.06 7.28 -9.18
C MET A 72 22.87 8.12 -9.67
N PRO A 73 22.51 9.22 -8.97
CA PRO A 73 23.08 9.68 -7.71
C PRO A 73 22.54 8.91 -6.50
N TYR A 74 23.37 8.74 -5.45
CA TYR A 74 23.03 7.91 -4.30
C TYR A 74 22.00 8.54 -3.35
N ASN A 75 21.90 9.87 -3.31
CA ASN A 75 20.91 10.58 -2.50
C ASN A 75 19.46 10.19 -2.85
N TRP A 76 19.20 9.71 -4.07
CA TRP A 76 17.88 9.19 -4.44
C TRP A 76 17.49 7.93 -3.68
N LEU A 77 18.44 7.15 -3.14
CA LEU A 77 18.12 5.94 -2.39
C LEU A 77 17.31 6.26 -1.13
N GLU A 78 17.77 7.24 -0.35
CA GLU A 78 17.09 7.70 0.87
C GLU A 78 15.73 8.33 0.55
N ILE A 79 15.67 9.17 -0.50
CA ILE A 79 14.42 9.79 -0.93
C ILE A 79 13.42 8.70 -1.34
N ILE A 80 13.81 7.73 -2.17
CA ILE A 80 12.93 6.65 -2.60
C ILE A 80 12.45 5.84 -1.39
N PHE A 81 13.36 5.38 -0.54
CA PHE A 81 13.04 4.60 0.66
C PHE A 81 12.00 5.32 1.54
N THR A 82 12.25 6.59 1.85
CA THR A 82 11.36 7.42 2.67
C THR A 82 9.98 7.59 2.05
N ASN A 83 9.91 7.95 0.76
CA ASN A 83 8.62 8.15 0.09
C ASN A 83 7.86 6.82 -0.06
N ARG A 84 8.56 5.68 -0.18
CA ARG A 84 7.95 4.35 -0.18
C ARG A 84 7.35 3.97 1.17
N ILE A 85 8.01 4.30 2.28
CA ILE A 85 7.43 4.17 3.64
C ILE A 85 6.17 5.03 3.78
N ASN A 86 6.19 6.25 3.21
CA ASN A 86 5.04 7.14 3.13
C ASN A 86 3.97 6.70 2.11
N LYS A 87 4.07 5.48 1.58
CA LYS A 87 3.12 4.86 0.65
C LYS A 87 2.96 5.56 -0.70
N MET A 88 3.89 6.44 -1.10
CA MET A 88 3.86 7.03 -2.43
C MET A 88 4.09 5.98 -3.52
N SER A 89 3.36 6.12 -4.62
CA SER A 89 3.50 5.25 -5.78
C SER A 89 4.82 5.55 -6.51
N TYR A 90 5.33 4.57 -7.25
CA TYR A 90 6.56 4.76 -8.01
C TYR A 90 6.43 5.88 -9.05
N HIS A 91 5.23 6.12 -9.60
CA HIS A 91 4.98 7.22 -10.54
C HIS A 91 5.07 8.59 -9.87
N GLU A 92 4.53 8.72 -8.66
CA GLU A 92 4.59 9.97 -7.89
C GLU A 92 6.04 10.31 -7.49
N ILE A 93 6.79 9.30 -7.05
CA ILE A 93 8.22 9.45 -6.73
C ILE A 93 9.01 9.83 -7.99
N ALA A 94 8.72 9.20 -9.12
CA ALA A 94 9.37 9.49 -10.39
C ALA A 94 9.10 10.93 -10.84
N LYS A 95 7.86 11.41 -10.73
CA LYS A 95 7.48 12.80 -10.99
C LYS A 95 8.21 13.77 -10.05
N LYS A 96 8.26 13.46 -8.75
CA LYS A 96 8.93 14.29 -7.73
C LYS A 96 10.45 14.40 -7.95
N LEU A 97 11.07 13.35 -8.46
CA LEU A 97 12.50 13.31 -8.75
C LEU A 97 12.84 13.71 -10.20
N GLU A 98 11.84 13.99 -11.04
CA GLU A 98 12.00 14.28 -12.47
C GLU A 98 12.79 13.18 -13.22
N ILE A 99 12.47 11.91 -12.92
CA ILE A 99 13.10 10.74 -13.54
C ILE A 99 12.07 9.75 -14.06
N SER A 100 12.55 8.75 -14.82
CA SER A 100 11.70 7.65 -15.26
C SER A 100 11.27 6.76 -14.08
N HIS A 101 10.06 6.21 -14.19
CA HIS A 101 9.50 5.26 -13.23
C HIS A 101 10.37 4.00 -13.06
N GLU A 102 10.99 3.53 -14.14
CA GLU A 102 11.89 2.37 -14.14
C GLU A 102 13.15 2.64 -13.30
N LYS A 103 13.65 3.88 -13.29
CA LYS A 103 14.79 4.28 -12.44
C LYS A 103 14.44 4.24 -10.95
N VAL A 104 13.18 4.52 -10.60
CA VAL A 104 12.67 4.37 -9.22
C VAL A 104 12.56 2.90 -8.87
N ILE A 105 11.90 2.07 -9.70
CA ILE A 105 11.77 0.63 -9.46
C ILE A 105 13.13 -0.03 -9.27
N ARG A 106 14.09 0.27 -10.15
CA ARG A 106 15.43 -0.33 -10.09
C ARG A 106 16.12 -0.05 -8.76
N ARG A 107 15.98 1.16 -8.23
CA ARG A 107 16.55 1.56 -6.94
C ARG A 107 15.81 0.95 -5.76
N ASP A 108 14.49 0.93 -5.81
CA ASP A 108 13.68 0.27 -4.77
C ASP A 108 14.03 -1.22 -4.67
N ARG A 109 14.19 -1.93 -5.80
CA ARG A 109 14.65 -3.32 -5.81
C ARG A 109 16.05 -3.49 -5.20
N ALA A 110 16.97 -2.55 -5.47
CA ALA A 110 18.30 -2.59 -4.88
C ALA A 110 18.25 -2.36 -3.36
N ILE A 111 17.38 -1.46 -2.88
CA ILE A 111 17.14 -1.24 -1.45
C ILE A 111 16.58 -2.52 -0.82
N ILE A 112 15.54 -3.12 -1.41
CA ILE A 112 14.95 -4.39 -0.94
C ILE A 112 16.02 -5.48 -0.82
N HIS A 113 16.85 -5.65 -1.85
CA HIS A 113 17.92 -6.65 -1.84
C HIS A 113 18.97 -6.35 -0.75
N TYR A 114 19.33 -5.08 -0.55
CA TYR A 114 20.28 -4.69 0.49
C TYR A 114 19.72 -4.96 1.89
N LEU A 115 18.48 -4.58 2.14
CA LEU A 115 17.79 -4.88 3.39
C LEU A 115 17.70 -6.40 3.61
N GLN A 116 17.40 -7.18 2.57
CA GLN A 116 17.32 -8.64 2.71
C GLN A 116 18.64 -9.26 3.20
N ILE A 117 19.79 -8.72 2.77
CA ILE A 117 21.11 -9.22 3.14
C ILE A 117 21.50 -8.76 4.56
N HIS A 118 21.23 -7.50 4.91
CA HIS A 118 21.81 -6.86 6.09
C HIS A 118 20.83 -6.61 7.24
N TYR A 119 19.55 -6.44 6.93
CA TYR A 119 18.50 -5.97 7.84
C TYR A 119 17.20 -6.78 7.61
N PRO A 120 17.18 -8.08 7.95
CA PRO A 120 16.11 -8.99 7.56
C PRO A 120 14.75 -8.64 8.17
N SER A 121 14.72 -8.06 9.37
CA SER A 121 13.47 -7.66 10.04
C SER A 121 12.88 -6.43 9.36
N LEU A 122 13.71 -5.43 9.08
CA LEU A 122 13.35 -4.23 8.33
C LEU A 122 12.98 -4.57 6.89
N HIS A 123 13.68 -5.51 6.24
CA HIS A 123 13.31 -6.05 4.93
C HIS A 123 11.91 -6.66 4.98
N LYS A 124 11.67 -7.54 5.96
CA LYS A 124 10.37 -8.18 6.15
C LYS A 124 9.29 -7.12 6.31
N TRP A 125 9.48 -6.12 7.16
CA TRP A 125 8.52 -5.04 7.34
C TRP A 125 8.36 -4.15 6.09
N TYR A 126 9.44 -3.77 5.43
CA TYR A 126 9.45 -2.88 4.26
C TYR A 126 8.76 -3.53 3.05
N THR A 127 8.93 -4.85 2.88
CA THR A 127 8.27 -5.63 1.82
C THR A 127 6.86 -6.05 2.20
N HIS A 128 6.62 -6.47 3.45
CA HIS A 128 5.28 -6.77 3.99
C HIS A 128 4.47 -5.52 4.32
N GLN A 129 4.99 -4.31 4.20
CA GLN A 129 4.15 -3.10 4.18
C GLN A 129 3.11 -3.15 3.05
N LYS A 130 3.32 -4.00 2.02
CA LYS A 130 2.29 -4.33 1.03
C LYS A 130 1.13 -5.18 1.60
N GLN A 131 1.35 -5.90 2.69
CA GLN A 131 0.36 -6.64 3.48
C GLN A 131 0.25 -6.00 4.88
N ALA A 132 -0.38 -4.83 4.93
CA ALA A 132 -0.55 -4.09 6.18
C ALA A 132 -1.37 -4.88 7.20
N THR A 133 -0.78 -5.22 8.35
CA THR A 133 -1.53 -5.49 9.56
C THR A 133 -2.44 -4.28 9.82
N LEU A 134 -3.76 -4.50 9.90
CA LEU A 134 -4.69 -3.41 10.19
C LEU A 134 -4.40 -2.86 11.59
N ILE A 135 -4.25 -1.53 11.69
CA ILE A 135 -4.23 -0.81 12.98
C ILE A 135 -5.50 -1.21 13.77
N PRO A 136 -5.48 -1.35 15.11
CA PRO A 136 -6.63 -1.81 15.90
C PRO A 136 -7.95 -1.08 15.57
N THR A 137 -7.92 0.23 15.39
CA THR A 137 -9.09 1.03 14.98
C THR A 137 -9.63 0.63 13.60
N LEU A 138 -8.74 0.37 12.64
CA LEU A 138 -9.12 -0.10 11.30
C LEU A 138 -9.69 -1.52 11.36
N ALA A 139 -9.09 -2.39 12.16
CA ALA A 139 -9.56 -3.75 12.35
C ALA A 139 -10.97 -3.77 12.96
N GLN A 140 -11.23 -2.89 13.93
CA GLN A 140 -12.55 -2.73 14.53
C GLN A 140 -13.57 -2.19 13.53
N GLN A 141 -13.24 -1.13 12.79
CA GLN A 141 -14.12 -0.59 11.76
C GLN A 141 -14.39 -1.60 10.64
N TYR A 142 -13.39 -2.36 10.22
CA TYR A 142 -13.55 -3.44 9.25
C TYR A 142 -14.52 -4.52 9.75
N LYS A 143 -14.42 -4.94 11.02
CA LYS A 143 -15.40 -5.86 11.63
C LYS A 143 -16.81 -5.28 11.62
N ILE A 144 -16.98 -4.00 11.98
CA ILE A 144 -18.28 -3.31 11.97
C ILE A 144 -18.88 -3.32 10.56
N ILE A 145 -18.11 -2.96 9.53
CA ILE A 145 -18.57 -2.98 8.14
C ILE A 145 -18.98 -4.39 7.72
N LYS A 146 -18.14 -5.42 7.98
CA LYS A 146 -18.45 -6.81 7.62
C LYS A 146 -19.73 -7.30 8.29
N ALA A 147 -19.94 -6.96 9.57
CA ALA A 147 -21.16 -7.31 10.29
C ALA A 147 -22.38 -6.63 9.65
N LYS A 148 -22.36 -5.30 9.48
CA LYS A 148 -23.46 -4.55 8.87
C LYS A 148 -23.83 -5.05 7.48
N VAL A 149 -22.83 -5.37 6.65
CA VAL A 149 -23.07 -5.90 5.31
C VAL A 149 -23.66 -7.30 5.37
N THR A 150 -23.14 -8.17 6.24
CA THR A 150 -23.69 -9.52 6.45
C THR A 150 -25.15 -9.45 6.88
N ASP A 151 -25.48 -8.61 7.87
CA ASP A 151 -26.85 -8.43 8.36
C ASP A 151 -27.77 -7.94 7.24
N LEU A 152 -27.32 -6.96 6.46
CA LEU A 152 -28.07 -6.40 5.35
C LEU A 152 -28.35 -7.40 4.22
N LEU A 153 -27.39 -8.28 3.92
CA LEU A 153 -27.56 -9.32 2.91
C LEU A 153 -28.50 -10.44 3.38
N ASN A 154 -28.48 -10.73 4.69
CA ASN A 154 -29.26 -11.79 5.31
C ASN A 154 -30.67 -11.37 5.74
N GLU A 155 -30.98 -10.06 5.73
CA GLU A 155 -32.30 -9.53 6.08
C GLU A 155 -33.42 -10.14 5.20
N GLN A 156 -34.44 -10.69 5.86
CA GLN A 156 -35.57 -11.39 5.21
C GLN A 156 -36.88 -10.64 5.37
N SER A 157 -37.06 -9.88 6.45
CA SER A 157 -38.34 -9.29 6.83
C SER A 157 -38.15 -7.87 7.37
N PRO A 158 -37.64 -6.93 6.56
CA PRO A 158 -37.45 -5.56 6.99
C PRO A 158 -38.81 -4.88 7.19
N THR A 159 -38.85 -3.93 8.12
CA THR A 159 -40.00 -3.07 8.35
C THR A 159 -40.28 -2.21 7.11
N CYS A 160 -41.54 -2.16 6.69
CA CYS A 160 -41.96 -1.35 5.56
C CYS A 160 -41.83 0.15 5.84
N ILE A 161 -41.07 0.86 5.00
CA ILE A 161 -40.86 2.31 5.13
C ILE A 161 -42.12 3.16 4.89
N HIS A 162 -43.19 2.59 4.33
CA HIS A 162 -44.43 3.31 4.01
C HIS A 162 -45.52 3.13 5.08
N CYS A 163 -45.58 1.98 5.75
CA CYS A 163 -46.67 1.66 6.68
C CYS A 163 -46.23 1.02 8.01
N GLY A 164 -44.93 0.79 8.21
CA GLY A 164 -44.40 0.19 9.44
C GLY A 164 -44.66 -1.30 9.64
N SER A 165 -45.31 -1.99 8.69
CA SER A 165 -45.55 -3.44 8.79
C SER A 165 -44.26 -4.25 8.55
N ASN A 166 -44.07 -5.31 9.33
CA ASN A 166 -43.00 -6.31 9.14
C ASN A 166 -43.40 -7.46 8.20
N GLU A 167 -44.64 -7.44 7.69
CA GLU A 167 -45.12 -8.42 6.72
C GLU A 167 -44.59 -8.05 5.33
N THR A 168 -43.32 -8.34 5.09
CA THR A 168 -42.63 -8.05 3.84
C THR A 168 -42.12 -9.32 3.19
N THR A 169 -41.89 -9.26 1.88
CA THR A 169 -41.33 -10.39 1.13
C THR A 169 -40.28 -9.86 0.20
N LYS A 170 -39.11 -10.52 0.19
CA LYS A 170 -37.99 -10.17 -0.67
C LYS A 170 -38.38 -10.40 -2.13
N VAL A 171 -38.06 -9.44 -3.00
CA VAL A 171 -38.37 -9.48 -4.42
C VAL A 171 -37.07 -9.38 -5.22
N GLY A 172 -36.73 -10.48 -5.90
CA GLY A 172 -35.49 -10.59 -6.68
C GLY A 172 -34.24 -10.78 -5.81
N SER A 173 -33.06 -10.57 -6.41
CA SER A 173 -31.75 -10.77 -5.77
C SER A 173 -31.24 -9.54 -4.99
N ARG A 174 -31.95 -8.40 -5.09
CA ARG A 174 -31.57 -7.15 -4.43
C ARG A 174 -32.22 -7.04 -3.06
N THR A 175 -31.78 -6.08 -2.27
CA THR A 175 -32.43 -5.61 -1.03
C THR A 175 -33.77 -4.90 -1.30
N CYS A 176 -34.55 -5.42 -2.24
CA CYS A 176 -35.87 -4.95 -2.61
C CYS A 176 -36.92 -5.86 -1.97
N TYR A 177 -37.95 -5.25 -1.40
CA TYR A 177 -39.01 -5.93 -0.68
C TYR A 177 -40.36 -5.39 -1.11
N ARG A 178 -41.39 -6.21 -1.03
CA ARG A 178 -42.78 -5.81 -1.20
C ARG A 178 -43.52 -6.02 0.11
N CYS A 179 -44.20 -4.98 0.58
CA CYS A 179 -45.06 -5.09 1.75
C CYS A 179 -46.36 -5.81 1.38
N LYS A 180 -46.75 -6.80 2.19
CA LYS A 180 -48.01 -7.53 2.01
C LYS A 180 -49.22 -6.67 2.38
N ARG A 181 -49.07 -5.81 3.39
CA ARG A 181 -50.13 -4.91 3.89
C ARG A 181 -50.42 -3.74 2.95
N CYS A 182 -49.46 -2.86 2.69
CA CYS A 182 -49.69 -1.67 1.86
C CYS A 182 -49.35 -1.86 0.38
N ARG A 183 -48.88 -3.05 -0.03
CA ARG A 183 -48.56 -3.42 -1.42
C ARG A 183 -47.47 -2.58 -2.10
N HIS A 184 -46.86 -1.60 -1.42
CA HIS A 184 -45.72 -0.85 -1.94
C HIS A 184 -44.44 -1.70 -1.94
N SER A 185 -43.65 -1.53 -3.00
CA SER A 185 -42.30 -2.06 -3.10
C SER A 185 -41.31 -1.00 -2.62
N PHE A 186 -40.29 -1.41 -1.87
CA PHE A 186 -39.27 -0.52 -1.35
C PHE A 186 -37.90 -1.21 -1.34
N ASN A 187 -36.83 -0.42 -1.33
CA ASN A 187 -35.48 -0.92 -1.16
C ASN A 187 -34.91 -0.36 0.15
N THR A 188 -34.32 -1.22 0.99
CA THR A 188 -33.73 -0.79 2.27
C THR A 188 -32.51 0.11 2.10
N LEU A 189 -31.91 0.12 0.91
CA LEU A 189 -30.77 0.94 0.51
C LEU A 189 -31.14 2.22 -0.24
N SER A 190 -32.43 2.53 -0.45
CA SER A 190 -32.87 3.67 -1.28
C SER A 190 -32.19 5.00 -0.92
N ASN A 191 -31.95 5.23 0.37
CA ASN A 191 -31.35 6.46 0.90
C ASN A 191 -29.86 6.32 1.23
N THR A 192 -29.17 5.34 0.64
CA THR A 192 -27.76 5.07 0.92
C THR A 192 -26.91 5.20 -0.33
N HIS A 193 -25.60 5.36 -0.16
CA HIS A 193 -24.65 5.33 -1.27
C HIS A 193 -24.55 3.98 -1.98
N LEU A 194 -25.07 2.90 -1.37
CA LEU A 194 -25.17 1.58 -2.00
C LEU A 194 -26.42 1.43 -2.89
N ASN A 195 -27.26 2.46 -2.98
CA ASN A 195 -28.41 2.41 -3.87
C ASN A 195 -27.97 2.13 -5.32
N ARG A 196 -28.65 1.19 -5.97
CA ARG A 196 -28.39 0.76 -7.36
C ARG A 196 -27.00 0.16 -7.61
N ILE A 197 -26.21 -0.13 -6.57
CA ILE A 197 -25.00 -0.93 -6.72
C ILE A 197 -25.42 -2.39 -7.00
N PRO A 198 -25.02 -3.00 -8.14
CA PRO A 198 -25.41 -4.36 -8.47
C PRO A 198 -24.57 -5.39 -7.70
N LYS A 199 -24.91 -6.67 -7.87
CA LYS A 199 -24.15 -7.83 -7.37
C LYS A 199 -23.81 -7.77 -5.87
N PRO A 200 -24.83 -7.65 -4.99
CA PRO A 200 -24.63 -7.60 -3.54
C PRO A 200 -23.84 -8.79 -2.96
N GLU A 201 -23.92 -9.95 -3.61
CA GLU A 201 -23.15 -11.15 -3.28
C GLU A 201 -21.62 -10.95 -3.33
N LEU A 202 -21.12 -9.99 -4.10
CA LEU A 202 -19.68 -9.71 -4.23
C LEU A 202 -19.17 -8.64 -3.25
N TRP A 203 -20.06 -7.98 -2.49
CA TRP A 203 -19.68 -6.81 -1.69
C TRP A 203 -18.69 -7.16 -0.58
N LEU A 204 -18.91 -8.28 0.12
CA LEU A 204 -18.00 -8.72 1.17
C LEU A 204 -16.59 -8.96 0.61
N GLN A 205 -16.47 -9.66 -0.51
CA GLN A 205 -15.18 -9.92 -1.16
C GLN A 205 -14.55 -8.64 -1.70
N PHE A 206 -15.36 -7.71 -2.23
CA PHE A 206 -14.90 -6.40 -2.66
C PHE A 206 -14.28 -5.60 -1.51
N ILE A 207 -14.93 -5.58 -0.34
CA ILE A 207 -14.40 -4.91 0.86
C ILE A 207 -13.08 -5.56 1.30
N ASP A 208 -12.98 -6.89 1.29
CA ASP A 208 -11.75 -7.60 1.63
C ASP A 208 -10.59 -7.22 0.68
N LEU A 209 -10.90 -7.08 -0.61
CA LEU A 209 -9.95 -6.62 -1.62
C LEU A 209 -9.58 -5.14 -1.48
N LEU A 210 -10.53 -4.29 -1.11
CA LEU A 210 -10.23 -2.90 -0.76
C LEU A 210 -9.24 -2.88 0.40
N VAL A 211 -9.55 -3.55 1.51
CA VAL A 211 -8.78 -3.60 2.77
C VAL A 211 -7.41 -4.29 2.63
N SER A 212 -7.25 -5.22 1.70
CA SER A 212 -5.92 -5.74 1.36
C SER A 212 -5.11 -4.76 0.50
N GLY A 213 -5.77 -3.81 -0.16
CA GLY A 213 -5.16 -2.74 -0.94
C GLY A 213 -5.02 -3.05 -2.41
N ALA A 214 -5.85 -3.94 -2.93
CA ALA A 214 -5.88 -4.28 -4.35
C ALA A 214 -6.27 -3.05 -5.19
N ASN A 215 -5.55 -2.74 -6.26
CA ASN A 215 -5.89 -1.63 -7.16
C ASN A 215 -7.11 -1.96 -8.05
N ASN A 216 -7.59 -0.99 -8.84
CA ASN A 216 -8.80 -1.17 -9.68
C ASN A 216 -8.69 -2.37 -10.63
N LEU A 217 -7.53 -2.53 -11.27
CA LEU A 217 -7.28 -3.60 -12.22
C LEU A 217 -7.28 -4.97 -11.55
N GLN A 218 -6.66 -5.08 -10.38
CA GLN A 218 -6.65 -6.32 -9.59
C GLN A 218 -8.05 -6.71 -9.16
N ILE A 219 -8.84 -5.78 -8.61
CA ILE A 219 -10.22 -6.05 -8.21
C ILE A 219 -11.08 -6.44 -9.42
N GLY A 220 -10.94 -5.72 -10.53
CA GLY A 220 -11.68 -6.02 -11.76
C GLY A 220 -11.41 -7.43 -12.27
N LYS A 221 -10.14 -7.87 -12.25
CA LYS A 221 -9.77 -9.24 -12.62
C LYS A 221 -10.31 -10.28 -11.63
N THR A 222 -10.13 -10.05 -10.32
CA THR A 222 -10.54 -11.03 -9.29
C THR A 222 -12.04 -11.22 -9.22
N LEU A 223 -12.83 -10.15 -9.37
CA LEU A 223 -14.29 -10.19 -9.27
C LEU A 223 -14.99 -10.28 -10.64
N ASN A 224 -14.22 -10.34 -11.73
CA ASN A 224 -14.72 -10.27 -13.10
C ASN A 224 -15.65 -9.05 -13.32
N LEU A 225 -15.15 -7.85 -12.97
CA LEU A 225 -15.85 -6.58 -13.09
C LEU A 225 -15.09 -5.62 -14.01
N HIS A 226 -15.84 -4.82 -14.76
CA HIS A 226 -15.26 -3.73 -15.55
C HIS A 226 -14.63 -2.65 -14.62
N ASN A 227 -13.53 -2.03 -15.05
CA ASN A 227 -12.82 -1.02 -14.26
C ASN A 227 -13.72 0.16 -13.84
N ASP A 228 -14.67 0.56 -14.68
CA ASP A 228 -15.60 1.64 -14.34
C ASP A 228 -16.61 1.22 -13.27
N THR A 229 -17.00 -0.06 -13.24
CA THR A 229 -17.83 -0.62 -12.17
C THR A 229 -17.05 -0.59 -10.86
N VAL A 230 -15.78 -1.01 -10.87
CA VAL A 230 -14.90 -0.97 -9.68
C VAL A 230 -14.75 0.46 -9.15
N ARG A 231 -14.53 1.45 -10.04
CA ARG A 231 -14.44 2.86 -9.65
C ARG A 231 -15.74 3.38 -9.02
N LYS A 232 -16.90 3.06 -9.60
CA LYS A 232 -18.21 3.42 -9.03
C LYS A 232 -18.42 2.78 -7.65
N TRP A 233 -18.11 1.50 -7.50
CA TRP A 233 -18.23 0.78 -6.23
C TRP A 233 -17.31 1.37 -5.16
N ARG A 234 -16.07 1.70 -5.52
CA ARG A 234 -15.13 2.36 -4.60
C ARG A 234 -15.68 3.66 -4.06
N SER A 235 -16.23 4.51 -4.93
CA SER A 235 -16.82 5.79 -4.52
C SER A 235 -18.01 5.56 -3.58
N ALA A 236 -18.93 4.64 -3.94
CA ALA A 236 -20.07 4.29 -3.12
C ALA A 236 -19.66 3.77 -1.72
N TRP A 237 -18.70 2.84 -1.66
CA TRP A 237 -18.20 2.28 -0.41
C TRP A 237 -17.43 3.29 0.44
N TYR A 238 -16.70 4.21 -0.17
CA TYR A 238 -16.03 5.29 0.56
C TYR A 238 -17.04 6.12 1.36
N TYR A 239 -18.10 6.60 0.71
CA TYR A 239 -19.12 7.38 1.41
C TYR A 239 -19.95 6.52 2.38
N MET A 240 -20.28 5.28 2.00
CA MET A 240 -21.00 4.37 2.89
C MET A 240 -20.24 4.09 4.19
N MET A 241 -18.93 3.90 4.12
CA MET A 241 -18.09 3.73 5.32
C MET A 241 -18.14 4.97 6.21
N LYS A 242 -18.19 6.19 5.63
CA LYS A 242 -18.34 7.43 6.41
C LYS A 242 -19.71 7.52 7.08
N ASP A 243 -20.78 7.19 6.37
CA ASP A 243 -22.15 7.19 6.94
C ASP A 243 -22.29 6.21 8.11
N TRP A 244 -21.50 5.14 8.10
CA TRP A 244 -21.41 4.18 9.20
C TRP A 244 -20.32 4.48 10.22
N HIS A 245 -19.81 5.72 10.26
CA HIS A 245 -18.79 6.20 11.21
C HIS A 245 -17.50 5.36 11.20
N CYS A 246 -17.15 4.81 10.03
CA CYS A 246 -15.93 4.06 9.78
C CYS A 246 -14.93 4.89 8.95
N ASP A 247 -14.72 6.15 9.34
CA ASP A 247 -13.94 7.13 8.59
C ASP A 247 -12.47 6.72 8.39
N ALA A 248 -11.85 6.12 9.40
CA ALA A 248 -10.46 5.69 9.30
C ALA A 248 -10.30 4.61 8.21
N LEU A 249 -11.23 3.67 8.12
CA LEU A 249 -11.28 2.66 7.06
C LEU A 249 -11.58 3.27 5.70
N ALA A 250 -12.51 4.24 5.63
CA ALA A 250 -12.83 4.96 4.39
C ALA A 250 -11.58 5.66 3.82
N ILE A 251 -10.86 6.40 4.66
CA ILE A 251 -9.62 7.10 4.30
C ILE A 251 -8.53 6.10 3.89
N TRP A 252 -8.37 5.02 4.66
CA TRP A 252 -7.42 3.95 4.34
C TRP A 252 -7.70 3.36 2.94
N CYS A 253 -8.98 3.14 2.59
CA CYS A 253 -9.38 2.55 1.30
C CYS A 253 -9.22 3.53 0.14
N LYS A 254 -9.30 4.84 0.40
CA LYS A 254 -9.17 5.90 -0.60
C LYS A 254 -7.71 6.10 -1.04
N ASN A 255 -6.78 6.09 -0.09
CA ASN A 255 -5.38 6.48 -0.32
C ASN A 255 -4.55 5.47 -1.12
N LYS A 256 -5.06 4.26 -1.38
CA LYS A 256 -4.39 3.23 -2.19
C LYS A 256 -4.74 3.28 -3.69
N ASN A 257 -5.29 4.39 -4.17
CA ASN A 257 -5.76 4.57 -5.55
C ASN A 257 -4.80 5.31 -6.49
N GLN A 258 -3.53 5.50 -6.13
CA GLN A 258 -2.50 6.15 -6.97
C GLN A 258 -1.23 5.31 -7.10
#